data_AF-A0A9D4K5Y2-F1
#
_entry.id   AF-A0A9D4K5Y2-F1
#
_cell.length_a   1.000
_cell.length_b   1.000
_cell.length_c   1.000
_cell.angle_alpha   90.00
_cell.angle_beta   90.00
_cell.angle_gamma   90.00
#
_symmetry.space_group_name_H-M   'P 1'
#
loop_
_entity.id
_entity.type
_entity.pdbx_description
1 polymer ?
#
loop_
_entity_poly.entity_id
_entity_poly.type
_entity_poly.pdbx_seq_one_letter_code
_entity_poly.pdbx_strand_id
1 'polypeptide(L)' 'MCKYRDITESLRQDDYLVISTVSPFKHVSKSTISNWIKKVLTSAGIDKQYKPHSTRSAATSKASKGGVALD' A
#
# COMPACT_ATOMS: atom_id res chain seq x y z
N MET A 1 -5.47 -18.82 2.68
CA MET A 1 -6.51 -17.78 2.50
C MET A 1 -5.95 -16.44 2.97
N CYS A 2 -6.31 -15.32 2.33
CA CYS A 2 -5.78 -14.00 2.69
C CYS A 2 -6.64 -13.40 3.80
N LYS A 3 -6.12 -13.32 5.04
CA LYS A 3 -6.88 -12.83 6.21
C LYS A 3 -7.67 -11.55 5.96
N TYR A 4 -7.11 -10.60 5.21
CA TYR A 4 -7.79 -9.34 4.89
C TYR A 4 -9.04 -9.56 4.01
N ARG A 5 -8.96 -10.47 3.04
CA ARG A 5 -10.10 -10.82 2.19
C ARG A 5 -11.18 -11.51 3.01
N ASP A 6 -10.79 -12.47 3.86
CA ASP A 6 -11.72 -13.22 4.70
C ASP A 6 -12.56 -12.30 5.61
N ILE A 7 -11.94 -11.29 6.24
CA ILE A 7 -12.64 -10.34 7.11
C ILE A 7 -13.46 -9.29 6.35
N THR A 8 -13.18 -9.06 5.06
CA THR A 8 -13.88 -8.05 4.25
C THR A 8 -14.94 -8.64 3.32
N GLU A 9 -15.05 -9.97 3.26
CA GLU A 9 -15.88 -10.69 2.29
C GLU A 9 -17.33 -10.19 2.24
N SER A 10 -17.98 -9.99 3.40
CA SER A 10 -19.37 -9.54 3.48
C SER A 10 -19.61 -8.09 3.06
N LEU A 11 -18.55 -7.29 2.94
CA LEU A 11 -18.62 -5.87 2.57
C LEU A 11 -18.27 -5.62 1.10
N ARG A 12 -17.74 -6.64 0.41
CA ARG A 12 -17.22 -6.49 -0.95
C ARG A 12 -18.33 -6.34 -1.96
N GLN A 13 -18.11 -5.41 -2.89
CA GLN A 13 -18.97 -5.18 -4.05
C GLN A 13 -18.22 -5.42 -5.37
N ASP A 14 -16.91 -5.64 -5.29
CA ASP A 14 -16.01 -5.87 -6.41
C ASP A 14 -14.83 -6.77 -6.00
N ASP A 15 -14.07 -7.22 -6.99
CA ASP A 15 -12.92 -8.12 -6.81
C ASP A 15 -11.60 -7.39 -6.51
N TYR A 16 -11.61 -6.06 -6.32
CA TYR A 16 -10.38 -5.34 -5.99
C TYR A 16 -9.93 -5.70 -4.58
N LEU A 17 -8.62 -5.92 -4.41
CA LEU A 17 -8.09 -6.29 -3.11
C LEU A 17 -8.49 -5.27 -2.03
N VAL A 18 -8.24 -3.98 -2.25
CA VAL A 18 -8.37 -2.93 -1.22
C VAL A 18 -9.67 -2.15 -1.39
N ILE A 19 -10.51 -2.17 -0.35
CA ILE A 19 -11.79 -1.46 -0.30
C ILE A 19 -11.78 -0.31 0.70
N SER A 20 -12.69 0.66 0.51
CA SER A 20 -12.97 1.74 1.47
C SER A 20 -13.46 1.16 2.79
N THR A 21 -13.09 1.76 3.92
CA THR A 21 -13.61 1.40 5.25
C THR A 21 -14.93 2.08 5.59
N VAL A 22 -15.41 2.96 4.69
CA VAL A 22 -16.67 3.70 4.84
C VAL A 22 -17.61 3.26 3.72
N SER A 23 -18.88 3.06 4.07
CA SER A 23 -19.95 2.81 3.09
C SER A 23 -19.90 3.85 1.96
N PRO A 24 -20.01 3.45 0.68
CA PRO A 24 -20.46 2.15 0.19
C PRO A 24 -19.36 1.08 0.02
N PHE A 25 -18.23 1.12 0.74
CA PHE A 25 -17.19 0.08 0.73
C PHE A 25 -16.62 -0.30 -0.66
N LYS A 26 -16.67 0.62 -1.61
CA LYS A 26 -16.11 0.44 -2.97
C LYS A 26 -14.59 0.34 -2.93
N HIS A 27 -13.99 -0.22 -3.99
CA HIS A 27 -12.54 -0.17 -4.16
C HIS A 27 -11.98 1.25 -4.04
N VAL A 28 -10.80 1.37 -3.43
CA VAL A 28 -10.12 2.68 -3.29
C VAL A 28 -9.34 3.03 -4.55
N SER A 29 -9.21 4.33 -4.80
CA SER A 29 -8.37 4.84 -5.89
C SER A 29 -6.87 4.74 -5.57
N LYS A 30 -6.05 4.80 -6.62
CA LYS A 30 -4.58 4.90 -6.50
C LYS A 30 -4.14 6.09 -5.64
N SER A 31 -4.87 7.21 -5.70
CA SER A 31 -4.56 8.41 -4.91
C SER A 31 -4.83 8.21 -3.42
N THR A 32 -5.89 7.48 -3.05
CA THR A 32 -6.16 7.10 -1.65
C THR A 32 -5.03 6.26 -1.08
N ILE A 33 -4.60 5.21 -1.80
CA ILE A 33 -3.47 4.37 -1.38
C ILE A 33 -2.19 5.21 -1.25
N SER A 34 -1.92 6.09 -2.22
CA SER A 34 -0.78 7.02 -2.18
C SER A 34 -0.78 7.90 -0.93
N ASN A 35 -1.95 8.41 -0.53
CA ASN A 35 -2.09 9.22 0.68
C ASN A 35 -1.93 8.40 1.96
N TRP A 36 -2.40 7.15 2.01
CA TRP A 36 -2.13 6.26 3.15
C TRP A 36 -0.64 6.01 3.34
N ILE A 37 0.10 5.70 2.26
CA ILE A 37 1.55 5.53 2.32
C ILE A 37 2.23 6.80 2.86
N LYS A 38 1.87 7.98 2.34
CA LYS A 38 2.43 9.26 2.84
C LYS A 38 2.12 9.49 4.31
N LYS A 39 0.90 9.14 4.76
CA LYS A 39 0.52 9.25 6.18
C LYS A 39 1.36 8.32 7.05
N VAL A 40 1.58 7.07 6.62
CA VAL A 40 2.44 6.11 7.33
C VAL A 40 3.87 6.63 7.42
N LEU A 41 4.45 7.12 6.32
CA LEU A 41 5.79 7.73 6.31
C LEU A 41 5.87 8.90 7.30
N THR A 42 4.89 9.81 7.22
CA THR A 42 4.83 10.98 8.13
C THR A 42 4.71 10.55 9.59
N SER A 43 3.86 9.56 9.89
CA SER A 43 3.71 9.04 11.27
C SER A 43 4.96 8.34 11.79
N ALA A 44 5.81 7.82 10.89
CA ALA A 44 7.10 7.23 11.22
C ALA A 44 8.23 8.28 11.36
N GLY A 45 7.92 9.58 11.31
CA GLY A 45 8.91 10.66 11.37
C GLY A 45 9.73 10.82 10.09
N ILE A 46 9.32 10.17 8.99
CA ILE A 46 9.99 10.29 7.69
C ILE A 46 9.47 11.55 6.99
N ASP A 47 10.40 12.31 6.40
CA ASP A 47 10.11 13.58 5.76
C ASP A 47 9.04 13.47 4.65
N LYS A 48 8.22 14.53 4.51
CA LYS A 48 7.12 14.58 3.53
C LYS A 48 7.59 14.55 2.07
N GLN A 49 8.87 14.79 1.79
CA GLN A 49 9.45 14.67 0.45
C GLN A 49 9.40 13.23 -0.07
N TYR A 50 9.40 12.23 0.82
CA TYR A 50 9.31 10.82 0.44
C TYR A 50 7.87 10.43 0.07
N LYS A 51 7.73 9.76 -1.07
CA LYS A 51 6.45 9.38 -1.69
C LYS A 51 6.41 7.87 -1.92
N PRO A 52 5.27 7.29 -2.35
CA PRO A 52 5.20 5.86 -2.67
C PRO A 52 6.31 5.37 -3.61
N HIS A 53 6.72 6.19 -4.59
CA HIS A 53 7.83 5.84 -5.48
C HIS A 53 9.16 5.73 -4.74
N SER A 54 9.41 6.58 -3.74
CA SER A 54 10.61 6.52 -2.90
C SER A 54 10.67 5.20 -2.13
N THR A 55 9.53 4.71 -1.61
CA THR A 55 9.45 3.38 -0.97
C THR A 55 9.86 2.27 -1.94
N ARG A 56 9.38 2.32 -3.19
CA ARG A 56 9.76 1.37 -4.24
C ARG A 56 11.27 1.42 -4.50
N SER A 57 11.82 2.61 -4.73
CA SER A 57 13.26 2.80 -4.96
C SER A 57 14.11 2.32 -3.78
N ALA A 58 13.67 2.58 -2.55
CA ALA A 58 14.35 2.09 -1.35
C ALA A 58 14.34 0.56 -1.25
N ALA A 59 13.22 -0.10 -1.56
CA ALA A 59 13.11 -1.55 -1.58
C ALA A 59 14.06 -2.18 -2.61
N THR A 60 14.06 -1.67 -3.86
CA THR A 60 15.00 -2.12 -4.90
C THR A 60 16.45 -1.90 -4.49
N SER A 61 16.77 -0.72 -3.93
CA SER A 61 18.12 -0.42 -3.43
C SER A 61 18.55 -1.38 -2.33
N LYS A 62 17.63 -1.75 -1.43
CA LYS A 62 17.90 -2.71 -0.35
C LYS A 62 18.07 -4.13 -0.87
N ALA A 63 17.28 -4.55 -1.85
CA ALA A 63 17.41 -5.85 -2.51
C ALA A 63 18.76 -5.98 -3.24
N SER A 64 19.15 -4.96 -4.01
CA SER A 64 20.45 -4.90 -4.67
C SER A 64 21.62 -4.95 -3.67
N LYS A 65 21.56 -4.17 -2.59
CA LYS A 65 22.55 -4.25 -1.48
C LYS A 65 22.54 -5.61 -0.77
N GLY A 66 21.44 -6.34 -0.83
CA GLY A 66 21.29 -7.69 -0.29
C GLY A 66 21.75 -8.80 -1.23
N GLY A 67 22.30 -8.47 -2.41
CA GLY A 67 22.80 -9.44 -3.38
C GLY A 67 21.71 -10.17 -4.15
N VAL A 68 20.47 -9.65 -4.17
CA VAL A 68 19.41 -10.18 -5.03
C VAL A 68 19.81 -9.96 -6.49
N ALA A 69 19.81 -11.04 -7.28
CA ALA A 69 20.09 -10.99 -8.71
C ALA A 69 19.11 -10.05 -9.42
N LEU A 70 19.60 -9.34 -10.44
CA LEU A 70 18.79 -8.39 -11.22
C LEU A 70 18.04 -9.07 -12.38
N ASP A 71 18.10 -10.41 -12.45
CA ASP A 71 17.58 -11.25 -13.53
C ASP A 71 16.83 -12.46 -12.95
#